data_AF-A0A7K3PKG8-F1
#
_entry.id   AF-A0A7K3PKG8-F1
#
_cell.length_a   1.000
_cell.length_b   1.000
_cell.length_c   1.000
_cell.angle_alpha   90.00
_cell.angle_beta   90.00
_cell.angle_gamma   90.00
#
_symmetry.space_group_name_H-M   'P 1'
#
loop_
_entity.id
_entity.type
_entity.pdbx_description
1 polymer ?
#
loop_
_entity_poly.entity_id
_entity_poly.type
_entity_poly.pdbx_seq_one_letter_code
_entity_poly.pdbx_strand_id
1 'polypeptide(L)'
;MQARDWAGLGALLAEDLVVEWPVSAELIEGRADFVSVNAEYPEGWSIEVLRVVADGETVVSEVEVPHETVGLHRVVSLWTVRDGRITGGREYWTAPGSDPSPEWRAAFVRPL
;
A
#
# COMPACT_ATOMS: atom_id res chain seq x y z
N MET A 1 -11.02 2.39 -1.78
CA MET A 1 -10.29 2.73 -0.53
C MET A 1 -10.53 4.16 -0.08
N GLN A 2 -10.05 5.21 -0.78
CA GLN A 2 -10.20 6.62 -0.32
C GLN A 2 -11.65 7.03 0.01
N ALA A 3 -12.63 6.63 -0.80
CA ALA A 3 -14.04 6.93 -0.57
C ALA A 3 -14.74 6.02 0.46
N ARG A 4 -14.02 5.05 1.06
CA ARG A 4 -14.55 4.03 1.99
C ARG A 4 -15.67 3.18 1.37
N ASP A 5 -15.72 3.13 0.04
CA ASP A 5 -16.59 2.24 -0.70
C ASP A 5 -16.03 0.81 -0.67
N TRP A 6 -16.37 0.08 0.39
CA TRP A 6 -15.91 -1.29 0.64
C TRP A 6 -16.55 -2.30 -0.31
N ALA A 7 -17.81 -2.06 -0.71
CA ALA A 7 -18.48 -2.88 -1.70
C ALA A 7 -17.83 -2.73 -3.08
N GLY A 8 -17.57 -1.49 -3.50
CA GLY A 8 -16.84 -1.19 -4.73
C GLY A 8 -15.42 -1.73 -4.70
N LEU A 9 -14.71 -1.62 -3.57
CA LEU A 9 -13.39 -2.24 -3.39
C LEU A 9 -13.48 -3.76 -3.59
N GLY A 10 -14.35 -4.45 -2.86
CA GLY A 10 -14.49 -5.90 -2.93
C GLY A 10 -14.87 -6.43 -4.32
N ALA A 11 -15.55 -5.63 -5.14
CA ALA A 11 -15.89 -5.97 -6.51
C ALA A 11 -14.67 -5.99 -7.46
N LEU A 12 -13.62 -5.22 -7.14
CA LEU A 12 -12.37 -5.13 -7.90
C LEU A 12 -11.36 -6.23 -7.52
N LEU A 13 -11.58 -6.93 -6.41
CA LEU A 13 -10.68 -7.95 -5.88
C LEU A 13 -11.15 -9.36 -6.30
N ALA A 14 -10.19 -10.23 -6.64
CA ALA A 14 -10.45 -11.65 -6.80
C ALA A 14 -10.82 -12.28 -5.44
N GLU A 15 -11.63 -13.32 -5.46
CA GLU A 15 -12.08 -13.99 -4.23
C GLU A 15 -10.89 -14.57 -3.44
N ASP A 16 -9.92 -15.14 -4.16
CA ASP A 16 -8.68 -15.76 -3.70
C ASP A 16 -7.49 -14.78 -3.67
N LEU A 17 -7.75 -13.47 -3.56
CA LEU A 17 -6.71 -12.44 -3.43
C LEU A 17 -5.69 -12.82 -2.35
N VAL A 18 -4.39 -12.68 -2.64
CA VAL A 18 -3.33 -12.76 -1.64
C VAL A 18 -2.54 -11.45 -1.61
N VAL A 19 -2.41 -10.83 -0.44
CA VAL A 19 -1.60 -9.62 -0.25
C VAL A 19 -0.53 -9.84 0.81
N GLU A 20 0.71 -9.54 0.45
CA GLU A 20 1.86 -9.60 1.36
C GLU A 20 2.20 -8.21 1.89
N TRP A 21 2.48 -8.12 3.20
CA TRP A 21 3.08 -6.96 3.87
C TRP A 21 4.44 -7.35 4.44
N PRO A 22 5.52 -7.29 3.63
CA PRO A 22 6.80 -7.87 4.03
C PRO A 22 7.47 -7.17 5.22
N VAL A 23 7.22 -5.88 5.41
CA VAL A 23 7.84 -5.09 6.49
C VAL A 23 7.41 -5.60 7.87
N SER A 24 6.13 -5.94 8.02
CA SER A 24 5.58 -6.52 9.26
C SER A 24 5.55 -8.05 9.27
N ALA A 25 6.01 -8.70 8.18
CA ALA A 25 5.98 -10.13 7.97
C ALA A 25 4.54 -10.73 8.01
N GLU A 26 3.58 -10.02 7.44
CA GLU A 26 2.16 -10.42 7.42
C GLU A 26 1.70 -10.84 6.02
N LEU A 27 0.70 -11.73 6.01
CA LEU A 27 0.02 -12.22 4.81
C LEU A 27 -1.49 -12.09 5.02
N ILE A 28 -2.19 -11.55 4.04
CA ILE A 28 -3.65 -11.44 4.02
C ILE A 28 -4.16 -12.35 2.89
N GLU A 29 -5.05 -13.27 3.24
CA GLU A 29 -5.62 -14.24 2.30
C GLU A 29 -7.14 -14.02 2.16
N GLY A 30 -7.59 -13.84 0.93
CA GLY A 30 -8.98 -13.59 0.57
C GLY A 30 -9.36 -12.11 0.56
N ARG A 31 -10.25 -11.75 -0.37
CA ARG A 31 -10.75 -10.36 -0.47
C ARG A 31 -11.49 -9.87 0.77
N ALA A 32 -12.14 -10.78 1.49
CA ALA A 32 -12.93 -10.43 2.67
C ALA A 32 -12.01 -9.85 3.75
N ASP A 33 -10.91 -10.54 4.03
CA ASP A 33 -9.95 -10.14 5.04
C ASP A 33 -9.22 -8.85 4.63
N PHE A 34 -8.84 -8.72 3.36
CA PHE A 34 -8.24 -7.47 2.87
C PHE A 34 -9.18 -6.26 2.99
N VAL A 35 -10.47 -6.44 2.70
CA VAL A 35 -11.48 -5.38 2.89
C VAL A 35 -11.65 -5.09 4.38
N SER A 36 -11.76 -6.11 5.24
CA SER A 36 -11.93 -5.94 6.69
C SER A 36 -10.77 -5.21 7.34
N VAL A 37 -9.52 -5.59 7.03
CA VAL A 37 -8.31 -4.92 7.53
C VAL A 37 -8.32 -3.43 7.18
N ASN A 38 -8.71 -3.08 5.95
CA ASN A 38 -8.84 -1.69 5.53
C ASN A 38 -10.06 -0.99 6.16
N ALA A 39 -11.15 -1.69 6.47
CA ALA A 39 -12.37 -1.09 7.01
C ALA A 39 -12.32 -0.89 8.53
N GLU A 40 -11.61 -1.77 9.25
CA GLU A 40 -11.47 -1.77 10.71
C GLU A 40 -10.34 -0.87 11.21
N TYR A 41 -9.48 -0.36 10.31
CA TYR A 41 -8.38 0.51 10.71
C TYR A 41 -8.94 1.71 11.51
N PRO A 42 -8.51 1.87 12.78
CA PRO A 42 -9.28 2.63 13.78
C PRO A 42 -9.21 4.14 13.60
N GLU A 43 -8.24 4.62 12.85
CA GLU A 43 -7.94 6.03 12.70
C GLU A 43 -8.34 6.53 11.29
N GLY A 44 -8.41 7.85 11.07
CA GLY A 44 -8.73 8.42 9.76
C GLY A 44 -7.50 8.59 8.88
N TRP A 45 -7.54 8.13 7.63
CA TRP A 45 -6.47 8.33 6.64
C TRP A 45 -6.94 9.00 5.36
N SER A 46 -6.06 9.72 4.67
CA SER A 46 -6.25 10.04 3.25
C SER A 46 -5.27 9.22 2.41
N ILE A 47 -5.60 9.01 1.14
CA ILE A 47 -4.72 8.37 0.17
C ILE A 47 -4.53 9.36 -0.97
N GLU A 48 -3.28 9.74 -1.21
CA GLU A 48 -2.88 10.57 -2.34
C GLU A 48 -2.07 9.70 -3.32
N VAL A 49 -2.58 9.55 -4.54
CA VAL A 49 -1.89 8.77 -5.57
C VAL A 49 -0.86 9.65 -6.25
N LEU A 50 0.39 9.25 -6.15
CA LEU A 50 1.51 9.99 -6.73
C LEU A 50 1.86 9.47 -8.11
N ARG A 51 1.87 8.14 -8.24
CA ARG A 51 2.23 7.49 -9.48
C ARG A 51 1.57 6.13 -9.61
N VAL A 52 1.18 5.80 -10.84
CA VAL A 52 0.80 4.45 -11.24
C VAL A 52 1.52 4.10 -12.54
N VAL A 53 2.07 2.89 -12.60
CA VAL A 53 2.69 2.33 -13.81
C VAL A 53 2.09 0.94 -14.03
N ALA A 54 1.72 0.63 -15.27
CA ALA A 54 1.18 -0.67 -15.63
C ALA A 54 1.99 -1.27 -16.78
N ASP A 55 2.30 -2.56 -16.68
CA ASP A 55 2.93 -3.36 -17.73
C ASP A 55 2.40 -4.81 -17.68
N GLY A 56 1.69 -5.21 -18.72
CA GLY A 56 0.96 -6.49 -18.75
C GLY A 56 -0.01 -6.63 -17.57
N GLU A 57 0.13 -7.71 -16.81
CA GLU A 57 -0.66 -7.99 -15.61
C GLU A 57 -0.12 -7.26 -14.36
N THR A 58 1.03 -6.60 -14.44
CA THR A 58 1.67 -5.96 -13.29
C THR A 58 1.31 -4.49 -13.22
N VAL A 59 0.86 -4.04 -12.05
CA VAL A 59 0.60 -2.62 -11.77
C VAL A 59 1.36 -2.21 -10.53
N VAL A 60 2.15 -1.14 -10.62
CA VAL A 60 2.85 -0.55 -9.48
C VAL A 60 2.19 0.78 -9.14
N SER A 61 1.79 0.96 -7.89
CA SER A 61 1.31 2.24 -7.35
C SER A 61 2.25 2.77 -6.29
N GLU A 62 2.53 4.07 -6.35
CA GLU A 62 3.15 4.85 -5.29
C GLU A 62 2.11 5.82 -4.74
N VAL A 63 1.87 5.74 -3.43
CA VAL A 63 0.91 6.60 -2.74
C VAL A 63 1.49 7.19 -1.46
N GLU A 64 0.93 8.32 -1.07
CA GLU A 64 1.06 8.87 0.26
C GLU A 64 -0.20 8.60 1.06
N VAL A 65 -0.01 8.26 2.34
CA VAL A 65 -1.09 8.07 3.29
C VAL A 65 -0.84 8.98 4.49
N PRO A 66 -1.26 10.27 4.42
CA PRO A 66 -1.21 11.17 5.55
C PRO A 66 -2.09 10.65 6.68
N HIS A 67 -1.50 10.58 7.86
CA HIS A 67 -2.16 10.20 9.09
C HIS A 67 -2.01 11.29 10.15
N GLU A 68 -3.10 11.70 10.80
CA GLU A 68 -3.07 12.82 11.75
C GLU A 68 -2.21 12.52 12.99
N THR A 69 -2.29 11.31 13.52
CA THR A 69 -1.58 10.87 14.74
C THR A 69 -0.23 10.20 14.46
N VAL A 70 -0.18 9.29 13.49
CA VAL A 70 1.00 8.46 13.17
C VAL A 70 1.94 9.13 12.15
N GLY A 71 1.50 10.20 11.48
CA GLY A 71 2.29 10.92 10.49
C GLY A 71 2.15 10.39 9.06
N LEU A 72 3.07 10.79 8.18
CA LEU A 72 3.00 10.46 6.76
C LEU A 72 3.59 9.08 6.48
N HIS A 73 2.79 8.20 5.87
CA HIS A 73 3.28 6.97 5.28
C HIS A 73 3.46 7.11 3.77
N ARG A 74 4.47 6.41 3.25
CA ARG A 74 4.70 6.18 1.82
C ARG A 74 4.50 4.70 1.56
N VAL A 75 3.71 4.38 0.55
CA VAL A 75 3.41 2.99 0.20
C VAL A 75 3.72 2.76 -1.27
N VAL A 76 4.53 1.74 -1.51
CA VAL A 76 4.72 1.17 -2.85
C VAL A 76 4.04 -0.19 -2.87
N SER A 77 3.09 -0.36 -3.77
CA SER A 77 2.33 -1.59 -3.92
C SER A 77 2.53 -2.17 -5.31
N LEU A 78 2.88 -3.44 -5.38
CA LEU A 78 2.99 -4.23 -6.61
C LEU A 78 1.76 -5.14 -6.70
N TRP A 79 0.88 -4.85 -7.64
CA TRP A 79 -0.37 -5.56 -7.86
C TRP A 79 -0.26 -6.47 -9.08
N THR A 80 -0.92 -7.62 -9.00
CA THR A 80 -1.25 -8.45 -10.16
C THR A 80 -2.71 -8.25 -10.51
N VAL A 81 -2.99 -7.92 -11.77
CA VAL A 81 -4.33 -7.70 -12.31
C VAL A 81 -4.60 -8.66 -13.45
N ARG A 82 -5.65 -9.48 -13.32
CA ARG A 82 -6.10 -10.44 -14.35
C ARG A 82 -7.60 -10.31 -14.53
N ASP A 83 -8.06 -10.39 -15.78
CA ASP A 83 -9.49 -10.34 -16.12
C ASP A 83 -10.25 -9.17 -15.45
N GLY A 84 -9.59 -8.02 -15.35
CA GLY A 84 -10.13 -6.80 -14.73
C GLY A 84 -10.22 -6.82 -13.20
N ARG A 85 -9.62 -7.80 -12.52
CA ARG A 85 -9.57 -7.91 -11.05
C ARG A 85 -8.16 -7.96 -10.52
N ILE A 86 -7.96 -7.43 -9.32
CA ILE A 86 -6.71 -7.57 -8.57
C ILE A 86 -6.69 -8.98 -7.96
N THR A 87 -5.71 -9.79 -8.35
CA THR A 87 -5.56 -11.18 -7.88
C THR A 87 -4.45 -11.34 -6.85
N GLY A 88 -3.54 -10.38 -6.76
CA GLY A 88 -2.45 -10.44 -5.80
C GLY A 88 -1.83 -9.08 -5.54
N GLY A 89 -1.17 -8.93 -4.40
CA GLY A 89 -0.50 -7.70 -4.00
C GLY A 89 0.73 -7.96 -3.14
N ARG A 90 1.69 -7.04 -3.21
CA ARG A 90 2.74 -6.90 -2.21
C ARG A 90 2.93 -5.42 -1.92
N GLU A 91 2.80 -5.03 -0.67
CA GLU A 91 2.86 -3.63 -0.26
C GLU A 91 4.01 -3.38 0.72
N TYR A 92 4.79 -2.35 0.44
CA TYR A 92 5.86 -1.87 1.30
C TYR A 92 5.43 -0.55 1.92
N TRP A 93 5.03 -0.62 3.17
CA TRP A 93 4.70 0.54 4.00
C TRP A 93 5.97 1.05 4.67
N THR A 94 6.26 2.34 4.48
CA THR A 94 7.37 3.03 5.12
C THR A 94 6.94 4.44 5.53
N ALA A 95 7.79 5.16 6.25
CA ALA A 95 7.62 6.57 6.55
C ALA A 95 8.92 7.31 6.23
N PRO A 96 8.86 8.52 5.64
CA PRO A 96 10.06 9.33 5.42
C PRO A 96 10.87 9.50 6.71
N GLY A 97 12.13 9.06 6.70
CA GLY A 97 13.01 9.14 7.87
C GLY A 97 12.84 8.04 8.91
N SER A 98 12.03 7.00 8.66
CA SER A 98 11.90 5.84 9.56
C SER A 98 13.23 5.09 9.73
N ASP A 99 14.08 5.12 8.71
CA ASP A 99 15.45 4.61 8.77
C ASP A 99 16.44 5.77 8.86
N PRO A 100 17.31 5.81 9.89
CA PRO A 100 18.29 6.87 10.05
C PRO A 100 19.31 6.86 8.91
N SER A 101 19.69 8.05 8.43
CA SER A 101 20.75 8.15 7.43
C SER A 101 22.10 7.77 8.05
N PRO A 102 22.80 6.74 7.55
CA PRO A 102 24.11 6.34 8.05
C PRO A 102 25.18 7.43 7.85
N GLU A 103 26.03 7.62 8.86
CA GLU A 103 27.06 8.67 8.87
C GLU A 103 28.06 8.55 7.71
N TRP A 104 28.44 7.32 7.34
CA TRP A 104 29.48 7.08 6.33
C TRP A 104 29.13 7.68 4.95
N ARG A 105 27.84 7.91 4.66
CA ARG A 105 27.38 8.50 3.39
C ARG A 105 26.93 9.96 3.51
N ALA A 106 27.10 10.60 4.67
CA ALA A 106 26.61 11.96 4.93
C ALA A 106 27.18 13.00 3.95
N ALA A 107 28.41 12.84 3.47
CA ALA A 107 29.03 13.75 2.50
C ALA A 107 28.43 13.67 1.08
N PHE A 108 27.66 12.62 0.76
CA PHE A 108 27.12 12.38 -0.59
C PHE A 108 25.61 12.66 -0.70
N VAL A 109 24.94 12.96 0.41
CA VAL A 109 23.48 13.09 0.46
C VAL A 109 23.08 14.41 1.13
N ARG A 110 21.86 14.84 0.86
CA ARG A 110 21.20 15.94 1.58
C ARG A 110 19.84 15.46 2.06
N PRO A 111 19.26 16.07 3.11
CA PRO A 111 17.87 15.83 3.46
C PRO A 111 16.97 15.97 2.22
N LEU A 112 15.98 15.08 2.13
CA LEU A 112 15.00 15.06 1.05
C LEU A 112 14.16 16.35 1.07
#